data_AF-A0A1M2VES0-F1
#
_entry.id   AF-A0A1M2VES0-F1
#
_cell.length_a   1.000
_cell.length_b   1.000
_cell.length_c   1.000
_cell.angle_alpha   90.00
_cell.angle_beta   90.00
_cell.angle_gamma   90.00
#
_symmetry.space_group_name_H-M   'P 1'
#
loop_
_entity.id
_entity.type
_entity.pdbx_description
1 polymer ?
#
loop_
_entity_poly.entity_id
_entity_poly.type
_entity_poly.pdbx_seq_one_letter_code
_entity_poly.pdbx_strand_id
1 'polypeptide(L)'
;MPYLRVLAGPSETALVPLKVNSGVPVKISSDAFEGEVAVFIKGLSDAEGGKEDSDYFRKRSGVTWSIQVQGRFLREYSADDLLFGNVFERPFKLPWGFGAALKFM
;
A
#
# COMPACT_ATOMS: atom_id res chain seq x y z
N MET A 1 9.94 8.45 -15.89
CA MET A 1 8.74 9.08 -15.27
C MET A 1 8.76 8.74 -13.79
N PRO A 2 8.30 9.63 -12.90
CA PRO A 2 8.07 9.26 -11.51
C PRO A 2 7.03 8.14 -11.46
N TYR A 3 7.23 7.16 -10.58
CA TYR A 3 6.27 6.08 -10.34
C TYR A 3 6.06 5.93 -8.84
N LEU A 4 4.86 5.51 -8.44
CA LEU A 4 4.57 5.22 -7.04
C LEU A 4 5.23 3.88 -6.67
N ARG A 5 6.21 3.90 -5.78
CA ARG A 5 6.80 2.69 -5.21
C ARG A 5 6.03 2.32 -3.95
N VAL A 6 5.42 1.13 -3.96
CA VAL A 6 4.71 0.59 -2.80
C VAL A 6 5.60 -0.45 -2.11
N LEU A 7 5.78 -0.29 -0.80
CA LEU A 7 6.60 -1.15 0.02
C LEU A 7 5.76 -1.71 1.17
N ALA A 8 6.10 -2.90 1.65
CA ALA A 8 5.50 -3.50 2.84
C ALA A 8 6.56 -4.24 3.65
N GLY A 9 6.34 -4.34 4.96
CA GLY A 9 7.25 -4.99 5.88
C GLY A 9 6.79 -4.87 7.33
N PRO A 10 7.42 -5.60 8.27
CA PRO A 10 7.06 -5.56 9.69
C PRO A 10 7.41 -4.24 10.39
N SER A 11 8.28 -3.41 9.78
CA SER A 11 8.65 -2.08 10.30
C SER A 11 9.13 -1.16 9.17
N GLU A 12 9.25 0.14 9.45
CA GLU A 12 9.74 1.16 8.51
C GLU A 12 11.16 0.90 7.99
N THR A 13 11.98 0.20 8.78
CA THR A 13 13.37 -0.14 8.41
C THR A 13 13.48 -1.48 7.69
N ALA A 14 12.42 -2.29 7.69
CA ALA A 14 12.41 -3.64 7.14
C ALA A 14 11.37 -3.77 6.01
N LEU A 15 11.41 -2.83 5.06
CA LEU A 15 10.47 -2.76 3.95
C LEU A 15 11.01 -3.44 2.70
N VAL A 16 10.15 -4.21 2.02
CA VAL A 16 10.44 -4.79 0.71
C VAL A 16 9.42 -4.31 -0.34
N PRO A 17 9.81 -4.21 -1.62
CA PRO A 17 8.87 -3.90 -2.69
C PRO A 17 7.76 -4.94 -2.77
N LEU A 18 6.52 -4.47 -2.99
CA LEU A 18 5.39 -5.33 -3.31
C LEU A 18 4.86 -5.05 -4.70
N LYS A 19 4.40 -6.08 -5.40
CA LYS A 19 3.83 -5.96 -6.74
C LYS A 19 2.34 -5.62 -6.66
N VAL A 20 2.02 -4.34 -6.82
CA VAL A 20 0.63 -3.84 -6.77
C VAL A 20 -0.21 -4.51 -7.84
N ASN A 21 -1.51 -4.72 -7.57
CA ASN A 21 -2.48 -5.27 -8.52
C ASN A 21 -2.25 -6.73 -8.96
N SER A 22 -1.21 -7.39 -8.44
CA SER A 22 -0.85 -8.75 -8.83
C SER A 22 -1.65 -9.84 -8.09
N GLY A 23 -2.20 -9.51 -6.91
CA GLY A 23 -2.75 -10.50 -5.98
C GLY A 23 -1.71 -11.41 -5.33
N VAL A 24 -0.42 -11.23 -5.61
CA VAL A 24 0.67 -11.92 -4.91
C VAL A 24 1.04 -11.10 -3.67
N PRO A 25 0.79 -11.61 -2.46
CA PRO A 25 1.07 -10.85 -1.25
C PRO A 25 2.55 -10.93 -0.86
N VAL A 26 3.00 -9.93 -0.11
CA VAL A 26 4.30 -9.94 0.58
C VAL A 26 4.10 -10.50 1.99
N LYS A 27 4.96 -11.44 2.40
CA LYS A 27 4.94 -12.00 3.75
C LYS A 27 5.42 -10.97 4.78
N ILE A 28 4.71 -10.88 5.89
CA ILE A 28 5.05 -10.10 7.07
C ILE A 28 5.35 -11.07 8.21
N SER A 29 6.55 -10.97 8.76
CA SER A 29 6.98 -11.80 9.89
C SER A 29 7.67 -10.91 10.91
N SER A 30 7.22 -11.01 12.15
CA SER A 30 7.77 -10.34 13.33
C SER A 30 7.57 -11.25 14.55
N ASP A 31 7.99 -10.80 15.72
CA ASP A 31 7.73 -11.52 16.97
C ASP A 31 6.29 -11.34 17.50
N ALA A 32 5.53 -10.41 16.91
CA ALA A 32 4.16 -10.07 17.27
C ALA A 32 3.10 -10.62 16.29
N PHE A 33 3.43 -10.67 15.00
CA PHE A 33 2.50 -10.99 13.92
C PHE A 33 3.17 -11.81 12.81
N GLU A 34 2.42 -12.79 12.30
CA GLU A 34 2.76 -13.57 11.11
C GLU A 34 1.59 -13.53 10.12
N GLY A 35 1.87 -13.10 8.89
CA GLY A 35 0.84 -12.93 7.89
C GLY A 35 1.38 -12.44 6.55
N GLU A 36 0.51 -11.83 5.77
CA GLU A 36 0.81 -11.38 4.43
C GLU A 36 -0.06 -10.18 4.02
N VAL A 37 0.46 -9.38 3.10
CA VAL A 37 -0.16 -8.13 2.65
C VAL A 37 -0.18 -8.05 1.13
N ALA A 38 -1.36 -7.79 0.56
CA ALA A 38 -1.52 -7.47 -0.86
C ALA A 38 -2.16 -6.08 -1.01
N VAL A 39 -1.76 -5.36 -2.06
CA VAL A 39 -2.27 -4.01 -2.33
C VAL A 39 -2.76 -3.92 -3.77
N PHE A 40 -3.92 -3.31 -3.93
CA PHE A 40 -4.52 -2.98 -5.21
C PHE A 40 -4.79 -1.48 -5.27
N ILE A 41 -4.37 -0.82 -6.35
CA ILE A 41 -4.57 0.61 -6.58
C ILE A 41 -4.99 0.78 -8.04
N LYS A 42 -6.20 1.30 -8.26
CA LYS A 42 -6.77 1.45 -9.61
C LYS A 42 -5.97 2.48 -10.40
N GLY A 43 -5.65 2.17 -11.66
CA GLY A 43 -4.88 3.07 -12.52
C GLY A 43 -3.39 3.17 -12.15
N LEU A 44 -2.90 2.31 -11.26
CA LEU A 44 -1.47 2.17 -11.00
C LEU A 44 -0.93 0.94 -11.74
N SER A 45 -0.02 1.17 -12.68
CA SER A 45 0.84 0.12 -13.23
C SER A 45 2.01 -0.13 -12.28
N ASP A 46 2.49 -1.38 -12.23
CA ASP A 46 3.73 -1.66 -11.51
C ASP A 46 4.92 -1.00 -12.24
N ALA A 47 6.07 -0.88 -11.56
CA ALA A 47 7.29 -0.31 -12.15
C ALA A 47 7.80 -1.06 -13.39
N GLU A 48 7.23 -2.23 -13.68
CA GLU A 48 7.57 -3.16 -14.76
C GLU A 48 6.54 -3.13 -15.91
N GLY A 49 5.52 -2.25 -15.85
CA GLY A 49 4.48 -2.13 -16.89
C GLY A 49 3.31 -3.12 -16.77
N GLY A 50 3.10 -3.69 -15.59
CA GLY A 50 1.97 -4.54 -15.23
C GLY A 50 0.62 -3.83 -15.39
N LYS A 51 -0.39 -4.58 -15.83
CA LYS A 51 -1.70 -4.07 -16.27
C LYS A 51 -2.37 -3.20 -15.19
N GLU A 52 -2.77 -1.99 -15.58
CA GLU A 52 -3.63 -1.08 -14.79
C GLU A 52 -4.97 -1.73 -14.39
N ASP A 53 -5.42 -2.71 -15.18
CA ASP A 53 -6.69 -3.42 -15.04
C ASP A 53 -6.48 -4.78 -14.39
N SER A 54 -6.62 -4.84 -13.07
CA SER A 54 -6.68 -6.11 -12.33
C SER A 54 -8.10 -6.66 -12.29
N ASP A 55 -8.26 -7.98 -12.35
CA ASP A 55 -9.55 -8.65 -12.18
C ASP A 55 -10.25 -8.30 -10.86
N TYR A 56 -9.47 -7.85 -9.86
CA TYR A 56 -9.98 -7.33 -8.60
C TYR A 56 -10.97 -6.17 -8.80
N PHE A 57 -10.65 -5.21 -9.67
CA PHE A 57 -11.48 -4.02 -9.91
C PHE A 57 -12.64 -4.27 -10.87
N ARG A 58 -12.53 -5.24 -11.77
CA ARG A 58 -13.64 -5.61 -12.69
C ARG A 58 -14.90 -6.01 -11.95
N LYS A 59 -14.74 -6.72 -10.82
CA LYS A 59 -15.85 -7.14 -9.95
C LYS A 59 -16.25 -6.07 -8.92
N ARG A 60 -15.53 -4.94 -8.88
CA ARG A 60 -15.62 -3.91 -7.83
C ARG A 60 -15.49 -2.51 -8.43
N SER A 61 -16.40 -2.18 -9.35
CA SER A 61 -16.33 -0.96 -10.17
C SER A 61 -16.21 0.34 -9.36
N GLY A 62 -16.81 0.39 -8.17
CA GLY A 62 -16.77 1.54 -7.25
C GLY A 62 -15.55 1.59 -6.31
N VAL A 63 -14.66 0.58 -6.33
CA VAL A 63 -13.49 0.54 -5.46
C VAL A 63 -12.27 1.11 -6.18
N THR A 64 -11.57 2.02 -5.53
CA THR A 64 -10.39 2.71 -6.09
C THR A 64 -9.06 2.18 -5.54
N TRP A 65 -9.08 1.56 -4.36
CA TRP A 65 -7.92 0.95 -3.74
C TRP A 65 -8.36 -0.14 -2.75
N SER A 66 -7.46 -1.06 -2.42
CA SER A 66 -7.65 -2.08 -1.40
C SER A 66 -6.31 -2.45 -0.80
N ILE A 67 -6.20 -2.37 0.52
CA ILE A 67 -5.09 -2.95 1.29
C ILE A 67 -5.65 -4.17 2.00
N GLN A 68 -5.08 -5.34 1.72
CA GLN A 68 -5.53 -6.60 2.26
C GLN A 68 -4.46 -7.12 3.20
N VAL A 69 -4.87 -7.47 4.42
CA VAL A 69 -4.00 -8.03 5.45
C VAL A 69 -4.64 -9.33 5.90
N GLN A 70 -3.87 -10.41 5.86
CA GLN A 70 -4.27 -11.72 6.37
C GLN A 70 -3.16 -12.22 7.29
N GLY A 71 -3.52 -12.77 8.45
CA GLY A 71 -2.54 -13.34 9.36
C GLY A 71 -3.09 -13.59 10.74
N ARG A 72 -2.16 -13.78 11.68
CA ARG A 72 -2.46 -14.02 13.10
C ARG A 72 -1.44 -13.30 13.99
N PHE A 73 -1.89 -12.91 15.17
CA PHE A 73 -0.98 -12.52 16.24
C PHE A 73 -0.31 -13.76 16.85
N LEU A 74 0.94 -13.61 17.26
CA LEU A 74 1.73 -14.67 17.89
C LEU A 74 1.58 -14.68 19.42
N ARG A 75 0.91 -13.65 19.97
CA ARG A 75 0.62 -13.45 21.39
C ARG A 75 -0.79 -12.87 21.53
N GLU A 76 -1.33 -12.88 22.74
CA GLU A 76 -2.57 -12.18 23.03
C GLU A 76 -2.33 -10.66 23.04
N TYR A 77 -3.21 -9.94 22.35
CA TYR A 77 -3.26 -8.48 22.31
C TYR A 77 -4.69 -8.05 22.60
N SER A 78 -4.83 -6.98 23.38
CA SER A 78 -6.12 -6.30 23.56
C SER A 78 -6.39 -5.38 22.38
N ALA A 79 -7.63 -4.89 22.25
CA ALA A 79 -7.96 -3.88 21.26
C ALA A 79 -7.17 -2.57 21.46
N ASP A 80 -6.77 -2.28 22.70
CA ASP A 80 -5.99 -1.08 23.05
C ASP A 80 -4.52 -1.18 22.57
N ASP A 81 -4.02 -2.39 22.33
CA ASP A 81 -2.67 -2.63 21.82
C ASP A 81 -2.58 -2.50 20.28
N LEU A 82 -3.72 -2.43 19.59
CA LEU A 82 -3.79 -2.49 18.13
C LEU A 82 -4.17 -1.13 17.53
N LEU A 83 -3.23 -0.55 16.77
CA LEU A 83 -3.50 0.61 15.93
C LEU A 83 -3.58 0.19 14.46
N PHE A 84 -4.72 0.48 13.82
CA PHE A 84 -4.88 0.38 12.38
C PHE A 84 -5.22 1.75 11.80
N GLY A 85 -4.44 2.21 10.84
CA GLY A 85 -4.65 3.52 10.22
C GLY A 85 -3.67 3.83 9.11
N ASN A 86 -3.79 5.03 8.56
CA ASN A 86 -2.87 5.57 7.58
C ASN A 86 -2.13 6.75 8.20
N VAL A 87 -0.81 6.76 8.04
CA VAL A 87 0.04 7.88 8.45
C VAL A 87 0.61 8.51 7.18
N PHE A 88 0.33 9.80 6.99
CA PHE A 88 0.93 10.59 5.92
C PHE A 88 2.22 11.20 6.43
N GLU A 89 3.32 10.45 6.29
CA GLU A 89 4.63 10.95 6.70
C GLU A 89 5.28 11.82 5.61
N ARG A 90 5.85 12.94 6.06
CA ARG A 90 6.65 13.92 5.32
C ARG A 90 5.87 14.64 4.20
N PRO A 91 5.82 15.99 4.21
CA PRO A 91 5.23 16.71 3.10
C PRO A 91 5.99 16.42 1.82
N PHE A 92 5.26 16.23 0.72
CA PHE A 92 5.86 16.15 -0.60
C PHE A 92 6.66 17.44 -0.84
N LYS A 93 7.97 17.32 -1.12
CA LYS A 93 8.78 18.46 -1.54
C LYS A 93 8.38 18.83 -2.96
N LEU A 94 7.39 19.72 -3.07
CA LEU A 94 6.91 20.20 -4.35
C LEU A 94 8.00 21.07 -5.02
N PRO A 95 8.27 20.88 -6.32
CA PRO A 95 9.10 21.79 -7.09
C PRO A 95 8.57 23.23 -7.00
N TRP A 96 9.46 24.20 -7.10
CA TRP A 96 9.07 25.61 -7.16
C TRP A 96 8.09 25.84 -8.33
N GLY A 97 6.95 26.50 -8.06
CA GLY A 97 5.88 26.75 -9.03
C GLY A 97 4.70 25.75 -9.01
N PHE A 98 4.81 24.60 -8.35
CA PHE A 98 3.74 23.59 -8.31
C PHE A 98 2.44 24.08 -7.61
N GLY A 99 2.56 25.06 -6.71
CA GLY A 99 1.42 25.67 -6.04
C GLY A 99 0.48 26.46 -6.96
N ALA A 100 0.93 26.87 -8.15
CA ALA A 100 0.04 27.46 -9.15
C ALA A 100 -0.81 26.38 -9.83
N ALA A 101 -0.22 25.23 -10.18
CA ALA A 101 -0.90 24.13 -10.86
C ALA A 101 -2.02 23.51 -10.02
N LEU A 102 -1.82 23.35 -8.71
CA LEU A 102 -2.83 22.83 -7.77
C LEU A 102 -4.07 23.72 -7.62
N LYS A 103 -3.97 25.03 -7.91
CA LYS A 103 -5.11 25.96 -7.81
C LYS A 103 -6.05 25.93 -9.02
N PHE A 104 -5.63 25.29 -10.11
CA PHE A 104 -6.41 25.18 -11.36
C PHE A 104 -6.98 23.78 -11.58
N MET A 105 -6.91 22.90 -10.57
CA MET A 105 -7.44 21.54 -10.59
C MET A 105 -8.65 21.43 -9.66
#